data_AF-A0A2P8KHX4-F1
#
_entry.id   AF-A0A2P8KHX4-F1
#
_cell.length_a   1.000
_cell.length_b   1.000
_cell.length_c   1.000
_cell.angle_alpha   90.00
_cell.angle_beta   90.00
_cell.angle_gamma   90.00
#
_symmetry.space_group_name_H-M   'P 1'
#
loop_
_entity.id
_entity.type
_entity.pdbx_description
1 polymer ?
#
loop_
_entity_poly.entity_id
_entity_poly.type
_entity_poly.pdbx_seq_one_letter_code
_entity_poly.pdbx_strand_id
1 'polypeptide(L)'
;MSAGDRDSEERDLSGRDNEEPDFIESPLSQTVTRNGVTVRVDIYGDSNGRWILEIVDGENTSHVWDEHFETDQQALNEALRALDEEPLEFLGRGAKQPLN
;
A
#
# COMPACT_ATOMS: atom_id res chain seq x y z
N MET A 1 40.49 -18.85 -44.75
CA MET A 1 39.34 -19.59 -44.18
C MET A 1 39.73 -19.95 -42.76
N SER A 2 39.09 -19.36 -41.76
CA SER A 2 39.06 -19.87 -40.38
C SER A 2 37.68 -19.54 -39.83
N ALA A 3 36.97 -20.61 -39.48
CA ALA A 3 35.69 -20.62 -38.79
C ALA A 3 35.90 -20.39 -37.29
N GLY A 4 34.81 -20.06 -36.60
CA GLY A 4 34.69 -20.19 -35.15
C GLY A 4 34.18 -18.91 -34.50
N ASP A 5 32.86 -18.72 -34.45
CA ASP A 5 32.07 -18.79 -33.20
C ASP A 5 32.17 -17.46 -32.41
N ARG A 6 31.43 -16.41 -32.80
CA ARG A 6 30.19 -15.96 -32.12
C ARG A 6 29.96 -16.62 -30.76
N ASP A 7 30.54 -16.02 -29.73
CA ASP A 7 30.01 -16.13 -28.38
C ASP A 7 29.23 -14.84 -28.08
N SER A 8 27.95 -14.86 -28.46
CA SER A 8 26.96 -13.91 -27.98
C SER A 8 26.39 -14.48 -26.70
N GLU A 9 27.07 -14.25 -25.57
CA GLU A 9 26.49 -14.47 -24.24
C GLU A 9 25.45 -13.37 -23.97
N GLU A 10 24.29 -13.46 -24.64
CA GLU A 10 23.03 -12.94 -24.12
C GLU A 10 22.73 -13.74 -22.85
N ARG A 11 23.28 -13.29 -21.72
CA ARG A 11 22.89 -13.81 -20.42
C ARG A 11 21.51 -13.25 -20.12
N ASP A 12 20.53 -14.06 -20.49
CA ASP A 12 19.18 -14.09 -19.96
C ASP A 12 19.20 -13.77 -18.45
N LEU A 13 18.76 -12.56 -18.11
CA LEU A 13 18.43 -12.17 -16.74
C LEU A 13 16.91 -12.10 -16.60
N SER A 14 16.18 -13.08 -17.16
CA SER A 14 14.73 -13.22 -16.99
C SER A 14 14.34 -13.90 -15.68
N GLY A 15 15.32 -14.24 -14.82
CA GLY A 15 15.09 -14.87 -13.52
C GLY A 15 15.26 -13.91 -12.33
N ARG A 16 14.58 -12.76 -12.32
CA ARG A 16 14.17 -12.22 -11.01
C ARG A 16 12.94 -13.03 -10.62
N ASP A 17 13.15 -14.09 -9.83
CA ASP A 17 12.14 -14.53 -8.86
C ASP A 17 11.86 -13.32 -7.97
N ASN A 18 11.01 -12.42 -8.48
CA ASN A 18 10.33 -11.42 -7.71
C ASN A 18 9.26 -12.22 -6.96
N GLU A 19 9.67 -12.92 -5.89
CA GLU A 19 8.75 -13.45 -4.89
C GLU A 19 8.09 -12.23 -4.21
N GLU A 20 7.25 -11.52 -4.96
CA GLU A 20 6.24 -10.65 -4.39
C GLU A 20 5.48 -11.53 -3.41
N PRO A 21 5.45 -11.19 -2.12
CA PRO A 21 4.73 -12.00 -1.15
C PRO A 21 3.28 -12.10 -1.63
N ASP A 22 2.72 -13.31 -1.61
CA ASP A 22 1.31 -13.54 -1.95
C ASP A 22 0.41 -12.83 -0.92
N PHE A 23 0.15 -11.55 -1.14
CA PHE A 23 -0.82 -10.78 -0.39
C PHE A 23 -2.20 -10.94 -1.03
N ILE A 24 -3.21 -11.20 -0.20
CA ILE A 24 -4.61 -11.17 -0.65
C ILE A 24 -5.21 -9.80 -0.35
N GLU A 25 -5.84 -9.17 -1.33
CA GLU A 25 -6.58 -7.94 -1.09
C GLU A 25 -7.93 -8.27 -0.43
N SER A 26 -8.26 -7.60 0.68
CA SER A 26 -9.56 -7.73 1.32
C SER A 26 -10.66 -7.11 0.45
N PRO A 27 -11.86 -7.71 0.38
CA PRO A 27 -13.03 -7.05 -0.20
C PRO A 27 -13.49 -5.80 0.59
N LEU A 28 -12.95 -5.56 1.78
CA LEU A 28 -13.21 -4.35 2.59
C LEU A 28 -12.33 -3.16 2.19
N SER A 29 -11.32 -3.36 1.34
CA SER A 29 -10.53 -2.27 0.75
C SER A 29 -11.47 -1.33 0.00
N GLN A 30 -11.42 -0.04 0.34
CA GLN A 30 -12.37 0.94 -0.18
C GLN A 30 -11.86 2.38 -0.03
N THR A 31 -12.39 3.28 -0.85
CA THR A 31 -12.21 4.72 -0.64
C THR A 31 -13.21 5.23 0.40
N VAL A 32 -12.71 5.93 1.42
CA VAL A 32 -13.51 6.48 2.51
C VAL A 32 -13.35 8.00 2.56
N THR A 33 -14.46 8.72 2.71
CA THR A 33 -14.46 10.16 3.01
C THR A 33 -15.04 10.39 4.41
N ARG A 34 -14.23 10.94 5.32
CA ARG A 34 -14.58 11.24 6.72
C ARG A 34 -14.01 12.60 7.10
N ASN A 35 -14.76 13.41 7.83
CA ASN A 35 -14.30 14.72 8.34
C ASN A 35 -13.70 15.66 7.28
N GLY A 36 -14.15 15.56 6.03
CA GLY A 36 -13.66 16.37 4.90
C GLY A 36 -12.37 15.83 4.24
N VAL A 37 -11.86 14.69 4.71
CA VAL A 37 -10.67 14.02 4.19
C VAL A 37 -11.10 12.78 3.43
N THR A 38 -10.53 12.57 2.24
CA THR A 38 -10.77 11.37 1.42
C THR A 38 -9.47 10.59 1.33
N VAL A 39 -9.53 9.33 1.72
CA VAL A 39 -8.41 8.39 1.66
C VAL A 39 -8.81 7.09 0.97
N ARG A 40 -7.83 6.36 0.46
CA ARG A 40 -8.00 4.96 0.07
C ARG A 40 -7.54 4.07 1.22
N VAL A 41 -8.42 3.21 1.69
CA VAL A 41 -8.11 2.20 2.71
C VAL A 41 -7.84 0.90 1.97
N ASP A 42 -6.59 0.46 1.99
CA ASP A 42 -6.14 -0.79 1.41
C ASP A 42 -5.83 -1.79 2.55
N ILE A 43 -6.41 -2.99 2.47
CA ILE A 43 -6.27 -4.01 3.51
C ILE A 43 -5.75 -5.29 2.85
N TYR A 44 -4.60 -5.77 3.32
CA TYR A 44 -3.90 -6.91 2.74
C TYR A 44 -3.77 -8.05 3.74
N GLY A 45 -4.17 -9.26 3.36
CA GLY A 45 -3.95 -10.46 4.14
C GLY A 45 -2.56 -11.03 3.84
N ASP A 46 -1.82 -11.38 4.89
CA ASP A 46 -0.55 -12.08 4.78
C ASP A 46 -0.73 -13.60 4.73
N SER A 47 0.38 -14.33 4.53
CA SER A 47 0.39 -15.79 4.51
C SER A 47 0.13 -16.46 5.88
N ASN A 48 0.12 -15.68 6.96
CA ASN A 48 -0.18 -16.14 8.32
C ASN A 48 -1.65 -15.94 8.71
N GLY A 49 -2.48 -15.42 7.81
CA GLY A 49 -3.89 -15.09 8.08
C GLY A 49 -4.05 -13.86 8.96
N ARG A 50 -3.04 -12.99 9.00
CA ARG A 50 -3.08 -11.66 9.62
C ARG A 50 -3.34 -10.61 8.54
N TRP A 51 -3.79 -9.44 8.95
CA TRP A 51 -4.18 -8.37 8.05
C TRP A 51 -3.34 -7.11 8.31
N ILE A 52 -2.85 -6.53 7.23
CA ILE A 52 -2.09 -5.29 7.21
C ILE A 52 -3.04 -4.19 6.75
N LEU A 53 -2.99 -3.06 7.43
CA LEU A 53 -3.73 -1.86 7.06
C LEU A 53 -2.78 -0.85 6.41
N GLU A 54 -3.18 -0.35 5.25
CA GLU A 54 -2.59 0.81 4.59
C GLU A 54 -3.66 1.86 4.33
N ILE A 55 -3.39 3.10 4.70
CA ILE A 55 -4.19 4.25 4.27
C ILE A 55 -3.35 5.09 3.33
N VAL A 56 -3.85 5.30 2.12
CA VAL A 56 -3.25 6.20 1.13
C VAL A 56 -4.07 7.49 1.08
N ASP A 57 -3.43 8.61 1.40
CA ASP A 57 -4.07 9.92 1.38
C ASP A 57 -4.23 10.50 -0.04
N GLY A 58 -4.83 11.69 -0.14
CA GLY A 58 -5.02 12.39 -1.41
C GLY A 58 -3.72 12.84 -2.10
N GLU A 59 -2.60 12.89 -1.40
CA GLU A 59 -1.27 13.19 -1.92
C GLU A 59 -0.47 11.93 -2.28
N ASN A 60 -1.09 10.75 -2.19
CA ASN A 60 -0.44 9.45 -2.38
C ASN A 60 0.60 9.13 -1.30
N THR A 61 0.49 9.74 -0.12
CA THR A 61 1.25 9.34 1.07
C THR A 61 0.63 8.07 1.62
N SER A 62 1.46 7.04 1.78
CA SER A 62 1.07 5.77 2.38
C SER A 62 1.33 5.80 3.89
N HIS A 63 0.31 5.45 4.66
CA HIS A 63 0.35 5.26 6.10
C HIS A 63 0.09 3.78 6.36
N VAL A 64 1.13 3.03 6.71
CA VAL A 64 1.03 1.61 7.00
C VAL A 64 1.13 1.39 8.51
N TRP A 65 0.29 0.53 9.05
CA TRP A 65 0.33 0.15 10.45
C TRP A 65 1.39 -0.93 10.69
N ASP A 66 2.21 -0.77 11.73
CA ASP A 66 3.18 -1.79 12.16
C ASP A 66 2.49 -3.04 12.75
N GLU A 67 1.36 -2.84 13.43
CA GLU A 67 0.56 -3.92 14.00
C GLU A 67 -0.29 -4.59 12.91
N HIS A 68 -0.25 -5.91 12.87
CA HIS A 68 -1.15 -6.69 12.02
C HIS A 68 -2.42 -7.04 12.79
N PHE A 69 -3.57 -7.06 12.13
CA PHE A 69 -4.87 -7.37 12.71
C PHE A 69 -5.23 -8.85 12.53
N GLU A 70 -6.15 -9.38 13.35
CA GLU A 70 -6.65 -10.77 13.20
C GLU A 70 -7.68 -10.89 12.07
N THR A 71 -8.38 -9.80 11.76
CA THR A 71 -9.41 -9.74 10.72
C THR A 71 -9.29 -8.45 9.91
N ASP A 72 -9.67 -8.51 8.64
CA ASP A 72 -9.80 -7.33 7.78
C ASP A 72 -10.81 -6.32 8.34
N GLN A 73 -11.87 -6.79 9.02
CA GLN A 73 -12.83 -5.92 9.68
C GLN A 73 -12.21 -5.11 10.84
N GLN A 74 -11.29 -5.69 11.62
CA GLN A 74 -10.55 -4.94 12.64
C GLN A 74 -9.65 -3.89 11.99
N ALA A 75 -8.96 -4.24 10.90
CA ALA A 75 -8.15 -3.30 10.13
C ALA A 75 -9.00 -2.12 9.62
N LEU A 76 -10.18 -2.39 9.03
CA LEU A 76 -11.08 -1.33 8.59
C LEU A 76 -11.56 -0.46 9.76
N ASN A 77 -11.91 -1.06 10.90
CA ASN A 77 -12.36 -0.29 12.07
C ASN A 77 -11.26 0.64 12.60
N GLU A 78 -10.01 0.17 12.60
CA GLU A 78 -8.85 1.00 12.95
C GLU A 78 -8.70 2.18 11.98
N ALA A 79 -8.81 1.93 10.68
CA ALA A 79 -8.73 2.97 9.66
C ALA A 79 -9.79 4.07 9.88
N LEU A 80 -11.04 3.65 10.14
CA LEU A 80 -12.14 4.56 10.44
C LEU A 80 -11.91 5.33 11.74
N ARG A 81 -11.38 4.68 12.79
CA ARG A 81 -11.04 5.35 14.04
C ARG A 81 -9.96 6.41 13.83
N ALA A 82 -8.88 6.09 13.12
CA ALA A 82 -7.80 7.04 12.85
C ALA A 82 -8.30 8.27 12.06
N LEU A 83 -9.19 8.06 11.08
CA LEU A 83 -9.85 9.15 10.35
C LEU A 83 -10.78 10.01 11.21
N ASP A 84 -11.32 9.46 12.31
CA ASP A 84 -12.17 10.18 13.25
C ASP A 84 -11.36 10.90 14.34
N GLU A 85 -10.28 10.30 14.83
CA GLU A 85 -9.43 10.87 15.89
C GLU A 85 -8.42 11.89 15.34
N GLU A 86 -7.79 11.58 14.21
CA GLU A 86 -6.67 12.35 13.64
C GLU A 86 -6.82 12.59 12.12
N PRO A 87 -7.95 13.17 11.64
CA PRO A 87 -8.16 13.39 10.20
C PRO A 87 -7.08 14.26 9.54
N LEU A 88 -6.45 15.17 10.30
CA LEU A 88 -5.44 16.09 9.78
C LEU A 88 -4.17 15.38 9.33
N GLU A 89 -3.87 14.19 9.86
CA GLU A 89 -2.73 13.38 9.43
C GLU A 89 -2.86 12.92 7.98
N PHE A 90 -4.10 12.79 7.49
CA PHE A 90 -4.42 12.28 6.16
C PHE A 90 -4.91 13.36 5.18
N LEU A 91 -4.88 14.64 5.59
CA LEU A 91 -5.35 15.76 4.77
C LEU A 91 -4.34 16.16 3.67
N GLY A 92 -3.09 15.69 3.76
CA GLY A 92 -1.98 16.10 2.89
C GLY A 92 -1.48 17.53 3.18
N ARG A 93 -0.27 17.87 2.72
CA ARG A 93 0.36 19.20 2.84
C ARG A 93 -0.41 20.33 2.16
N GLY A 94 -1.48 20.06 1.41
CA GLY A 94 -2.41 21.06 0.90
C GLY A 94 -3.12 21.90 1.98
N ALA A 95 -3.07 21.49 3.25
CA ALA A 95 -3.59 22.26 4.39
C ALA A 95 -2.70 23.43 4.85
N LYS A 96 -1.64 23.78 4.11
CA LYS A 96 -0.78 24.93 4.44
C LYS A 96 -1.26 26.22 3.75
N GLN A 97 -2.09 26.95 4.51
CA GLN A 97 -2.18 28.42 4.63
C GLN A 97 -2.45 29.26 3.36
N PRO A 98 -3.49 30.13 3.36
CA PRO A 98 -3.42 31.28 2.46
C PRO A 98 -2.21 32.13 2.89
N LEU A 99 -1.20 32.26 2.02
CA LEU A 99 -0.23 33.34 2.14
C LEU A 99 -1.01 34.65 2.03
N ASN A 100 -1.08 35.37 3.15
CA ASN A 100 -1.64 36.71 3.24
C ASN A 100 -0.70 37.76 2.65
#